data_AF-A0A2D5MQS4-F1
#
_entry.id   AF-A0A2D5MQS4-F1
#
_cell.length_a   1.000
_cell.length_b   1.000
_cell.length_c   1.000
_cell.angle_alpha   90.00
_cell.angle_beta   90.00
_cell.angle_gamma   90.00
#
_symmetry.space_group_name_H-M   'P 1'
#
loop_
_entity.id
_entity.type
_entity.pdbx_description
1 polymer ?
#
loop_
_entity_poly.entity_id
_entity_poly.type
_entity_poly.pdbx_seq_one_letter_code
_entity_poly.pdbx_strand_id
1 'polypeptide(L)'
;MEVGRYMLENPYTTTHKDYFPNDCESKTPPFGKWKLLQRPIVGDHIHLLYKIKLKNRYIIFHDRNLTQTIAYESPPICPAAVSYAYKKQFYHTGVHSHCDSSPTNAGIIHIHPWSAPIKLRVEGREVTLGMFFESVGIEHSTKGLGFLIHGEYYKLKMEYFVHASIHTATFRSSKGDEIENLWLPDCHGAVLLWDSSSEKPEITKEDIEFMNTFSCYPENYPSRVSLK
;
A
#
# COMPACT_ATOMS: atom_id res chain seq x y z
N MET A 1 12.65 8.92 18.63
CA MET A 1 11.72 7.96 18.03
C MET A 1 10.36 8.24 18.65
N GLU A 2 9.43 8.85 17.91
CA GLU A 2 8.08 9.12 18.43
C GLU A 2 7.23 7.89 18.16
N VAL A 3 6.58 7.34 19.19
CA VAL A 3 5.88 6.05 19.05
C VAL A 3 4.36 6.22 19.13
N GLY A 4 3.85 7.39 19.54
CA GLY A 4 2.41 7.66 19.47
C GLY A 4 2.01 9.11 19.71
N ARG A 5 0.81 9.48 19.29
CA ARG A 5 0.16 10.77 19.55
C ARG A 5 -1.16 10.54 20.26
N TYR A 6 -1.32 11.17 21.40
CA TYR A 6 -2.57 11.25 22.12
C TYR A 6 -3.30 12.52 21.70
N MET A 7 -4.54 12.36 21.23
CA MET A 7 -5.38 13.48 20.82
C MET A 7 -6.27 13.89 22.01
N LEU A 8 -6.22 15.17 22.37
CA LEU A 8 -7.02 15.80 23.42
C LEU A 8 -8.01 16.77 22.75
N GLU A 9 -9.25 16.32 22.58
CA GLU A 9 -10.31 17.10 21.95
C GLU A 9 -11.28 17.65 23.00
N ASN A 10 -11.65 18.92 22.85
CA ASN A 10 -12.79 19.53 23.51
C ASN A 10 -13.62 20.34 22.49
N PRO A 11 -14.79 20.90 22.87
CA PRO A 11 -15.68 21.59 21.92
C PRO A 11 -15.07 22.81 21.20
N TYR A 12 -13.91 23.30 21.64
CA TYR A 12 -13.32 24.55 21.18
C TYR A 12 -11.89 24.39 20.63
N THR A 13 -11.20 23.28 20.93
CA THR A 13 -9.84 23.04 20.44
C THR A 13 -9.48 21.55 20.44
N THR A 14 -8.56 21.21 19.54
CA THR A 14 -7.88 19.93 19.51
C THR A 14 -6.41 20.17 19.82
N THR A 15 -5.94 19.60 20.93
CA THR A 15 -4.52 19.59 21.30
C THR A 15 -3.98 18.16 21.18
N HIS A 16 -2.66 18.01 21.10
CA HIS A 16 -2.06 16.69 21.05
C HIS A 16 -0.84 16.59 21.97
N LYS A 17 -0.57 15.37 22.43
CA LYS A 17 0.61 15.04 23.21
C LYS A 17 1.35 13.88 22.54
N ASP A 18 2.59 14.14 22.16
CA ASP A 18 3.45 13.12 21.56
C ASP A 18 4.11 12.28 22.66
N TYR A 19 4.19 10.97 22.42
CA TYR A 19 4.83 10.00 23.30
C TYR A 19 6.13 9.50 22.67
N PHE A 20 7.19 9.71 23.41
CA PHE A 20 8.53 9.22 23.15
C PHE A 20 8.85 8.23 24.26
N PRO A 21 8.91 6.92 23.98
CA PRO A 21 9.45 6.00 24.96
C PRO A 21 10.92 6.34 25.19
N ASN A 22 11.36 6.24 26.46
CA ASN A 22 12.73 6.55 26.84
C ASN A 22 13.74 5.54 26.25
N ASP A 23 13.27 4.36 25.88
CA ASP A 23 14.03 3.27 25.26
C ASP A 23 13.15 2.43 24.33
N CYS A 24 13.77 1.62 23.48
CA CYS A 24 13.07 0.69 22.59
C CYS A 24 12.42 -0.50 23.33
N GLU A 25 12.67 -0.64 24.64
CA GLU A 25 12.20 -1.75 25.48
C GLU A 25 10.92 -1.43 26.26
N SER A 26 10.45 -0.18 26.20
CA SER A 26 9.21 0.26 26.84
C SER A 26 8.00 -0.46 26.24
N LYS A 27 7.68 -1.63 26.81
CA LYS A 27 6.58 -2.52 26.42
C LYS A 27 5.20 -2.01 26.81
N THR A 28 5.12 -0.95 27.61
CA THR A 28 3.85 -0.43 28.11
C THR A 28 3.44 0.79 27.29
N PRO A 29 2.54 0.65 26.30
CA PRO A 29 1.95 1.83 25.68
C PRO A 29 1.22 2.62 26.77
N PRO A 30 1.33 3.96 26.79
CA PRO A 30 0.61 4.76 27.75
C PRO A 30 -0.90 4.46 27.71
N PHE A 31 -1.59 4.52 28.85
CA PHE A 31 -3.04 4.27 28.93
C PHE A 31 -3.82 5.30 28.09
N GLY A 32 -4.87 4.90 27.35
CA GLY A 32 -5.76 5.80 26.59
C GLY A 32 -5.98 5.42 25.12
N LYS A 33 -6.63 6.31 24.35
CA LYS A 33 -6.78 6.20 22.89
C LYS A 33 -5.55 6.79 22.21
N TRP A 34 -4.64 5.95 21.75
CA TRP A 34 -3.41 6.36 21.08
C TRP A 34 -3.52 6.15 19.58
N LYS A 35 -2.99 7.11 18.80
CA LYS A 35 -2.72 6.93 17.38
C LYS A 35 -1.23 6.69 17.21
N LEU A 36 -0.85 5.54 16.65
CA LEU A 36 0.54 5.28 16.28
C LEU A 36 0.99 6.34 15.26
N LEU A 37 2.06 7.07 15.56
CA LEU A 37 2.59 8.12 14.68
C LEU A 37 3.63 7.59 13.69
N GLN A 38 4.47 6.65 14.11
CA GLN A 38 5.64 6.21 13.35
C GLN A 38 5.82 4.70 13.49
N ARG A 39 6.35 4.07 12.45
CA ARG A 39 6.82 2.68 12.47
C ARG A 39 8.33 2.65 12.67
N PRO A 40 8.90 1.64 13.34
CA PRO A 40 10.34 1.39 13.31
C PRO A 40 10.76 1.03 11.88
N ILE A 41 11.81 1.68 11.37
CA ILE A 41 12.23 1.61 9.96
C ILE A 41 13.35 0.57 9.75
N VAL A 42 14.09 0.24 10.81
CA VAL A 42 15.28 -0.61 10.71
C VAL A 42 14.87 -2.08 10.62
N GLY A 43 15.20 -2.75 9.50
CA GLY A 43 14.91 -4.17 9.27
C GLY A 43 13.47 -4.51 8.87
N ASP A 44 12.62 -3.53 8.60
CA ASP A 44 11.19 -3.73 8.28
C ASP A 44 11.00 -4.35 6.89
N HIS A 45 10.15 -5.37 6.80
CA HIS A 45 9.88 -6.16 5.59
C HIS A 45 8.43 -6.63 5.65
N ILE A 46 7.57 -6.03 4.83
CA ILE A 46 6.11 -6.27 4.83
C ILE A 46 5.71 -7.07 3.59
N HIS A 47 4.87 -8.09 3.77
CA HIS A 47 4.24 -8.85 2.69
C HIS A 47 2.73 -8.65 2.72
N LEU A 48 2.15 -8.02 1.71
CA LEU A 48 0.70 -7.87 1.64
C LEU A 48 0.18 -8.73 0.51
N LEU A 49 -0.75 -9.63 0.86
CA LEU A 49 -1.51 -10.34 -0.14
C LEU A 49 -2.34 -9.33 -0.93
N TYR A 50 -2.34 -9.42 -2.25
CA TYR A 50 -3.29 -8.69 -3.07
C TYR A 50 -3.98 -9.60 -4.08
N LYS A 51 -5.28 -9.34 -4.32
CA LYS A 51 -6.07 -9.97 -5.38
C LYS A 51 -6.85 -8.88 -6.12
N ILE A 52 -6.55 -8.70 -7.39
CA ILE A 52 -7.23 -7.75 -8.27
C ILE A 52 -8.03 -8.53 -9.30
N LYS A 53 -9.35 -8.34 -9.34
CA LYS A 53 -10.26 -9.00 -10.30
C LYS A 53 -10.96 -7.95 -11.15
N LEU A 54 -10.63 -7.90 -12.45
CA LEU A 54 -11.19 -6.96 -13.42
C LEU A 54 -11.89 -7.73 -14.54
N LYS A 55 -13.13 -7.34 -14.89
CA LYS A 55 -13.94 -8.04 -15.90
C LYS A 55 -13.99 -9.55 -15.66
N ASN A 56 -14.15 -9.94 -14.39
CA ASN A 56 -14.14 -11.30 -13.88
C ASN A 56 -12.84 -12.11 -14.09
N ARG A 57 -11.72 -11.46 -14.38
CA ARG A 57 -10.40 -12.08 -14.53
C ARG A 57 -9.44 -11.59 -13.45
N TYR A 58 -8.68 -12.51 -12.86
CA TYR A 58 -7.58 -12.14 -11.97
C TYR A 58 -6.47 -11.51 -12.78
N ILE A 59 -5.94 -10.40 -12.27
CA ILE A 59 -4.83 -9.67 -12.86
C ILE A 59 -3.68 -9.69 -11.87
N ILE A 60 -2.51 -10.09 -12.35
CA ILE A 60 -1.25 -9.98 -11.64
C ILE A 60 -0.49 -8.79 -12.22
N PHE A 61 0.08 -8.00 -11.33
CA PHE A 61 0.90 -6.86 -11.70
C PHE A 61 2.37 -7.15 -11.44
N HIS A 62 3.19 -6.51 -12.26
CA HIS A 62 4.63 -6.45 -12.09
C HIS A 62 5.04 -4.98 -11.98
N ASP A 63 6.18 -4.76 -11.36
CA ASP A 63 6.77 -3.44 -11.32
C ASP A 63 6.95 -2.89 -12.74
N ARG A 64 6.59 -1.62 -12.91
CA ARG A 64 6.88 -0.92 -14.15
C ARG A 64 8.38 -0.84 -14.36
N ASN A 65 8.79 -0.72 -15.62
CA ASN A 65 10.18 -0.39 -15.92
C ASN A 65 10.60 0.90 -15.19
N LEU A 66 11.80 0.89 -14.59
CA LEU A 66 12.39 2.06 -13.91
C LEU A 66 12.46 3.31 -14.78
N THR A 67 12.29 3.15 -16.09
CA THR A 67 12.26 4.26 -17.01
C THR A 67 11.15 4.13 -18.04
N GLN A 68 10.46 5.22 -18.33
CA GLN A 68 9.41 5.31 -19.32
C GLN A 68 9.67 6.53 -20.23
N THR A 69 9.59 6.32 -21.53
CA THR A 69 9.63 7.40 -22.52
C THR A 69 8.26 8.04 -22.63
N ILE A 70 8.18 9.35 -22.43
CA ILE A 70 6.94 10.12 -22.58
C ILE A 70 6.94 10.77 -23.95
N ALA A 71 5.89 10.52 -24.74
CA ALA A 71 5.74 11.09 -26.07
C ALA A 71 5.45 12.60 -26.01
N TYR A 72 5.63 13.29 -27.14
CA TYR A 72 5.18 14.68 -27.25
C TYR A 72 3.64 14.75 -27.27
N GLU A 73 3.09 15.81 -26.69
CA GLU A 73 1.63 16.08 -26.69
C GLU A 73 1.11 16.47 -28.09
N SER A 74 2.00 16.90 -28.99
CA SER A 74 1.74 17.31 -30.36
C SER A 74 2.99 17.01 -31.20
N PRO A 75 2.90 16.73 -32.51
CA PRO A 75 4.08 16.43 -33.33
C PRO A 75 5.20 17.45 -33.09
N PRO A 76 6.45 16.98 -32.89
CA PRO A 76 7.51 17.86 -32.45
C PRO A 76 7.82 18.90 -33.54
N ILE A 77 7.83 20.17 -33.15
CA ILE A 77 8.21 21.30 -34.01
C ILE A 77 9.74 21.31 -34.25
N CYS A 78 10.49 20.52 -33.49
CA CYS A 78 11.94 20.44 -33.58
C CYS A 78 12.37 19.59 -34.80
N PRO A 79 13.21 20.13 -35.72
CA PRO A 79 13.68 19.43 -36.92
C PRO A 79 14.50 18.15 -36.64
N ALA A 80 15.03 18.00 -35.42
CA ALA A 80 15.82 16.85 -34.98
C ALA A 80 15.23 16.23 -33.70
N ALA A 81 13.91 16.11 -33.64
CA ALA A 81 13.26 15.50 -32.49
C ALA A 81 13.55 14.01 -32.40
N VAL A 82 13.99 13.56 -31.23
CA VAL A 82 13.92 12.13 -30.87
C VAL A 82 12.46 11.72 -30.71
N SER A 83 12.17 10.41 -30.68
CA SER A 83 10.79 9.88 -30.62
C SER A 83 10.02 10.15 -29.31
N TYR A 84 10.62 10.86 -28.35
CA TYR A 84 10.06 11.14 -27.04
C TYR A 84 10.36 12.59 -26.59
N ALA A 85 9.49 13.17 -25.77
CA ALA A 85 9.66 14.49 -25.18
C ALA A 85 10.66 14.45 -24.02
N TYR A 86 10.50 13.48 -23.12
CA TYR A 86 11.43 13.24 -22.01
C TYR A 86 11.34 11.78 -21.53
N LYS A 87 12.35 11.35 -20.75
CA LYS A 87 12.37 10.03 -20.12
C LYS A 87 12.07 10.19 -18.63
N LYS A 88 10.92 9.71 -18.19
CA LYS A 88 10.54 9.68 -16.78
C LYS A 88 11.25 8.51 -16.11
N GLN A 89 11.91 8.77 -14.98
CA GLN A 89 12.52 7.74 -14.14
C GLN A 89 11.62 7.49 -12.93
N PHE A 90 11.30 6.23 -12.68
CA PHE A 90 10.61 5.78 -11.48
C PHE A 90 11.66 5.17 -10.56
N TYR A 91 11.98 5.87 -9.48
CA TYR A 91 12.85 5.30 -8.46
C TYR A 91 12.06 4.29 -7.65
N HIS A 92 12.72 3.23 -7.25
CA HIS A 92 12.17 2.26 -6.32
C HIS A 92 11.80 2.96 -5.01
N THR A 93 10.51 3.14 -4.73
CA THR A 93 10.01 3.90 -3.56
C THR A 93 10.07 3.09 -2.26
N GLY A 94 10.72 1.93 -2.29
CA GLY A 94 10.69 0.96 -1.21
C GLY A 94 9.47 0.05 -1.25
N VAL A 95 8.57 0.23 -2.21
CA VAL A 95 7.43 -0.66 -2.46
C VAL A 95 7.63 -1.31 -3.82
N HIS A 96 7.66 -2.64 -3.86
CA HIS A 96 7.67 -3.40 -5.09
C HIS A 96 6.70 -4.57 -5.04
N SER A 97 6.39 -5.10 -6.20
CA SER A 97 5.69 -6.36 -6.37
C SER A 97 6.68 -7.46 -6.71
N HIS A 98 6.50 -8.63 -6.10
CA HIS A 98 7.11 -9.85 -6.61
C HIS A 98 6.11 -10.66 -7.42
N CYS A 99 6.64 -11.34 -8.43
CA CYS A 99 5.90 -12.24 -9.30
C CYS A 99 5.55 -13.58 -8.64
N ASP A 100 5.47 -13.65 -7.31
CA ASP A 100 5.12 -14.88 -6.62
C ASP A 100 3.62 -15.10 -6.81
N SER A 101 3.24 -15.51 -8.02
CA SER A 101 1.89 -15.92 -8.35
C SER A 101 1.61 -17.16 -7.53
N SER A 102 0.81 -17.00 -6.49
CA SER A 102 0.22 -18.13 -5.78
C SER A 102 -0.57 -19.00 -6.80
N PRO A 103 -0.70 -20.32 -6.57
CA PRO A 103 -1.61 -21.18 -7.33
C PRO A 103 -3.05 -20.63 -7.47
N THR A 104 -3.43 -19.67 -6.62
CA THR A 104 -4.75 -19.02 -6.54
C THR A 104 -4.88 -17.70 -7.31
N ASN A 105 -3.86 -17.31 -8.09
CA ASN A 105 -3.75 -15.98 -8.72
C ASN A 105 -3.74 -14.82 -7.70
N ALA A 106 -3.18 -15.06 -6.51
CA ALA A 106 -2.79 -13.99 -5.60
C ALA A 106 -1.34 -13.56 -5.89
N GLY A 107 -1.06 -12.29 -5.64
CA GLY A 107 0.30 -11.75 -5.65
C GLY A 107 0.66 -11.15 -4.30
N ILE A 108 1.92 -10.75 -4.16
CA ILE A 108 2.43 -10.09 -2.95
C ILE A 108 2.97 -8.70 -3.28
N ILE A 109 2.50 -7.71 -2.53
CA ILE A 109 3.15 -6.41 -2.40
C ILE A 109 4.20 -6.56 -1.32
N HIS A 110 5.45 -6.29 -1.69
CA HIS A 110 6.60 -6.39 -0.83
C HIS A 110 7.20 -4.99 -0.59
N ILE A 111 7.32 -4.61 0.68
CA ILE A 111 7.86 -3.30 1.06
C ILE A 111 9.22 -3.47 1.74
N HIS A 112 10.26 -2.86 1.16
CA HIS A 112 11.62 -2.67 1.69
C HIS A 112 11.93 -1.19 1.91
N PRO A 113 11.69 -0.64 3.11
CA PRO A 113 11.91 0.77 3.38
C PRO A 113 13.35 1.24 3.11
N TRP A 114 14.36 0.37 3.27
CA TRP A 114 15.77 0.70 3.02
C TRP A 114 16.12 0.93 1.56
N SER A 115 15.38 0.31 0.64
CA SER A 115 15.54 0.55 -0.79
C SER A 115 14.89 1.86 -1.24
N ALA A 116 14.04 2.48 -0.40
CA ALA A 116 13.41 3.76 -0.70
C ALA A 116 14.43 4.92 -0.71
N PRO A 117 14.17 6.03 -1.41
CA PRO A 117 14.89 7.30 -1.24
C PRO A 117 14.96 7.75 0.23
N ILE A 118 16.03 8.48 0.60
CA ILE A 118 16.27 8.95 1.98
C ILE A 118 15.04 9.65 2.59
N LYS A 119 14.31 10.43 1.78
CA LYS A 119 13.09 11.12 2.23
C LYS A 119 11.96 10.16 2.66
N LEU A 120 11.88 8.97 2.05
CA LEU A 120 10.91 7.93 2.40
C LEU A 120 11.45 6.99 3.51
N ARG A 121 12.78 6.86 3.63
CA ARG A 121 13.46 6.08 4.70
C ARG A 121 13.29 6.65 6.10
N VAL A 122 13.03 7.95 6.27
CA VAL A 122 12.99 8.56 7.61
C VAL A 122 11.61 8.47 8.24
N GLU A 123 10.62 8.02 7.47
CA GLU A 123 9.24 8.07 7.90
C GLU A 123 8.61 6.70 8.06
N GLY A 124 8.50 5.85 7.03
CA GLY A 124 7.53 4.73 7.13
C GLY A 124 6.09 5.20 7.47
N ARG A 125 5.86 6.52 7.53
CA ARG A 125 4.67 7.26 7.97
C ARG A 125 3.60 7.29 6.88
N GLU A 126 3.98 7.03 5.62
CA GLU A 126 3.15 7.31 4.46
C GLU A 126 3.15 6.18 3.42
N VAL A 127 3.54 4.95 3.78
CA VAL A 127 3.40 3.84 2.83
C VAL A 127 1.92 3.53 2.65
N THR A 128 1.40 3.96 1.51
CA THR A 128 0.00 3.78 1.12
C THR A 128 -0.13 2.80 -0.05
N LEU A 129 -1.34 2.31 -0.26
CA LEU A 129 -1.66 1.52 -1.44
C LEU A 129 -1.44 2.31 -2.75
N GLY A 130 -1.64 3.63 -2.72
CA GLY A 130 -1.34 4.52 -3.85
C GLY A 130 0.11 4.46 -4.30
N MET A 131 1.07 4.33 -3.38
CA MET A 131 2.49 4.15 -3.74
C MET A 131 2.74 2.84 -4.51
N PHE A 132 2.02 1.76 -4.16
CA PHE A 132 2.05 0.52 -4.94
C PHE A 132 1.39 0.71 -6.30
N PHE A 133 0.23 1.38 -6.39
CA PHE A 133 -0.42 1.67 -7.68
C PHE A 133 0.52 2.42 -8.63
N GLU A 134 1.25 3.40 -8.09
CA GLU A 134 2.33 4.09 -8.78
C GLU A 134 3.50 3.17 -9.16
N SER A 135 3.81 2.09 -8.45
CA SER A 135 4.88 1.18 -8.89
C SER A 135 4.45 0.26 -10.04
N VAL A 136 3.16 -0.06 -10.15
CA VAL A 136 2.67 -1.06 -11.13
C VAL A 136 1.86 -0.51 -12.31
N GLY A 137 1.70 0.80 -12.43
CA GLY A 137 1.01 1.39 -13.59
C GLY A 137 -0.49 1.60 -13.40
N ILE A 138 -0.97 1.59 -12.16
CA ILE A 138 -2.36 1.93 -11.82
C ILE A 138 -2.40 3.43 -11.52
N GLU A 139 -3.27 4.17 -12.19
CA GLU A 139 -3.34 5.63 -12.04
C GLU A 139 -4.76 6.07 -11.70
N HIS A 140 -4.96 6.78 -10.60
CA HIS A 140 -6.28 7.33 -10.28
C HIS A 140 -6.55 8.64 -11.01
N SER A 141 -7.73 8.72 -11.63
CA SER A 141 -8.16 9.93 -12.32
C SER A 141 -8.64 11.00 -11.34
N THR A 142 -7.97 12.14 -11.32
CA THR A 142 -8.42 13.36 -10.60
C THR A 142 -9.75 13.91 -11.13
N LYS A 143 -10.19 13.48 -12.32
CA LYS A 143 -11.48 13.85 -12.93
C LYS A 143 -12.62 12.92 -12.54
N GLY A 144 -12.39 11.97 -11.63
CA GLY A 144 -13.43 11.05 -11.14
C GLY A 144 -13.80 9.92 -12.11
N LEU A 145 -12.95 9.63 -13.10
CA LEU A 145 -13.16 8.52 -14.04
C LEU A 145 -12.88 7.14 -13.43
N GLY A 146 -12.24 7.09 -12.25
CA GLY A 146 -11.80 5.87 -11.60
C GLY A 146 -10.30 5.63 -11.81
N PHE A 147 -9.89 4.37 -11.76
CA PHE A 147 -8.49 3.95 -11.92
C PHE A 147 -8.22 3.52 -13.36
N LEU A 148 -7.23 4.14 -13.98
CA LEU A 148 -6.69 3.74 -15.27
C LEU A 148 -5.79 2.52 -15.06
N ILE A 149 -6.15 1.40 -15.69
CA ILE A 149 -5.44 0.13 -15.64
C ILE A 149 -5.39 -0.43 -17.06
N HIS A 150 -4.18 -0.66 -17.59
CA HIS A 150 -3.98 -1.15 -18.97
C HIS A 150 -4.75 -0.36 -20.05
N GLY A 151 -4.84 0.97 -19.88
CA GLY A 151 -5.49 1.86 -20.84
C GLY A 151 -7.02 1.98 -20.69
N GLU A 152 -7.63 1.30 -19.71
CA GLU A 152 -9.07 1.36 -19.45
C GLU A 152 -9.37 1.87 -18.04
N TYR A 153 -10.49 2.56 -17.87
CA TYR A 153 -10.91 3.09 -16.57
C TYR A 153 -11.83 2.13 -15.81
N TYR A 154 -11.53 1.94 -14.52
CA TYR A 154 -12.25 1.05 -13.62
C TYR A 154 -12.70 1.77 -12.35
N LYS A 155 -13.97 1.62 -12.00
CA LYS A 155 -14.48 1.97 -10.67
C LYS A 155 -14.30 0.77 -9.75
N LEU A 156 -13.25 0.84 -8.94
CA LEU A 156 -12.87 -0.25 -8.03
C LEU A 156 -13.65 -0.18 -6.73
N LYS A 157 -13.96 -1.36 -6.20
CA LYS A 157 -14.32 -1.61 -4.81
C LYS A 157 -13.13 -2.27 -4.14
N MET A 158 -12.92 -1.93 -2.87
CA MET A 158 -11.81 -2.44 -2.08
C MET A 158 -12.30 -2.98 -0.74
N GLU A 159 -11.74 -4.11 -0.35
CA GLU A 159 -11.70 -4.57 1.04
C GLU A 159 -10.26 -4.76 1.49
N TYR A 160 -9.96 -4.23 2.66
CA TYR A 160 -8.68 -4.43 3.34
C TYR A 160 -8.88 -5.22 4.62
N PHE A 161 -7.98 -6.16 4.86
CA PHE A 161 -7.91 -7.00 6.04
C PHE A 161 -6.58 -6.75 6.71
N VAL A 162 -6.61 -6.40 7.99
CA VAL A 162 -5.39 -6.20 8.78
C VAL A 162 -4.52 -7.47 8.82
N HIS A 163 -5.13 -8.64 8.71
CA HIS A 163 -4.43 -9.92 8.57
C HIS A 163 -5.19 -10.83 7.61
N ALA A 164 -4.49 -11.58 6.75
CA ALA A 164 -5.09 -12.44 5.73
C ALA A 164 -6.02 -13.53 6.30
N SER A 165 -5.76 -14.01 7.51
CA SER A 165 -6.62 -15.00 8.19
C SER A 165 -7.92 -14.45 8.76
N ILE A 166 -8.12 -13.12 8.79
CA ILE A 166 -9.33 -12.51 9.33
C ILE A 166 -10.43 -12.56 8.26
N HIS A 167 -11.61 -13.08 8.61
CA HIS A 167 -12.72 -13.23 7.66
C HIS A 167 -13.56 -11.96 7.45
N THR A 168 -13.33 -10.91 8.25
CA THR A 168 -14.07 -9.65 8.15
C THR A 168 -13.14 -8.50 7.74
N ALA A 169 -13.51 -7.79 6.68
CA ALA A 169 -12.74 -6.64 6.23
C ALA A 169 -12.65 -5.57 7.33
N THR A 170 -11.43 -5.14 7.63
CA THR A 170 -11.12 -4.05 8.56
C THR A 170 -11.50 -2.71 7.98
N PHE A 171 -11.39 -2.56 6.65
CA PHE A 171 -11.75 -1.35 5.94
C PHE A 171 -12.37 -1.70 4.59
N ARG A 172 -13.37 -0.91 4.18
CA ARG A 172 -14.05 -1.05 2.88
C ARG A 172 -14.18 0.34 2.25
N SER A 173 -13.89 0.47 0.97
CA SER A 173 -14.16 1.70 0.23
C SER A 173 -14.38 1.44 -1.25
N SER A 174 -15.09 2.36 -1.89
CA SER A 174 -15.17 2.48 -3.36
C SER A 174 -14.80 3.88 -3.84
N LYS A 175 -14.28 4.74 -2.96
CA LYS A 175 -13.80 6.08 -3.32
C LYS A 175 -12.31 5.99 -3.60
N GLY A 176 -11.88 6.55 -4.74
CA GLY A 176 -10.50 6.37 -5.20
C GLY A 176 -9.48 7.01 -4.26
N ASP A 177 -9.78 8.18 -3.70
CA ASP A 177 -8.95 8.87 -2.71
C ASP A 177 -8.77 8.05 -1.43
N GLU A 178 -9.83 7.45 -0.90
CA GLU A 178 -9.76 6.58 0.28
C GLU A 178 -8.98 5.29 0.01
N ILE A 179 -9.09 4.72 -1.21
CA ILE A 179 -8.33 3.54 -1.63
C ILE A 179 -6.84 3.87 -1.75
N GLU A 180 -6.49 4.96 -2.44
CA GLU A 180 -5.09 5.37 -2.63
C GLU A 180 -4.40 5.72 -1.31
N ASN A 181 -5.13 6.36 -0.40
CA ASN A 181 -4.60 6.77 0.90
C ASN A 181 -4.72 5.67 1.97
N LEU A 182 -5.08 4.44 1.59
CA LEU A 182 -5.08 3.31 2.53
C LEU A 182 -3.66 3.08 3.05
N TRP A 183 -3.51 3.23 4.36
CA TRP A 183 -2.28 2.91 5.06
C TRP A 183 -2.13 1.39 5.22
N LEU A 184 -0.92 0.88 5.08
CA LEU A 184 -0.62 -0.55 5.05
C LEU A 184 0.08 -1.02 6.35
N PRO A 185 -0.63 -1.16 7.49
CA PRO A 185 -0.05 -1.27 8.84
C PRO A 185 0.65 -2.58 9.20
N ASP A 186 0.37 -3.68 8.51
CA ASP A 186 0.65 -5.04 9.00
C ASP A 186 1.51 -5.82 7.99
N CYS A 187 2.30 -6.75 8.50
CA CYS A 187 3.21 -7.61 7.77
C CYS A 187 2.49 -8.69 6.95
N HIS A 188 1.27 -9.11 7.34
CA HIS A 188 0.47 -10.15 6.65
C HIS A 188 -0.97 -9.71 6.33
N GLY A 189 -1.15 -8.43 6.03
CA GLY A 189 -2.44 -7.90 5.59
C GLY A 189 -2.86 -8.44 4.21
N ALA A 190 -4.13 -8.22 3.86
CA ALA A 190 -4.66 -8.57 2.54
C ALA A 190 -5.49 -7.43 1.95
N VAL A 191 -5.35 -7.21 0.63
CA VAL A 191 -6.11 -6.25 -0.17
C VAL A 191 -6.85 -6.98 -1.28
N LEU A 192 -8.17 -6.82 -1.28
CA LEU A 192 -9.05 -7.32 -2.34
C LEU A 192 -9.56 -6.12 -3.13
N LEU A 193 -9.36 -6.14 -4.44
CA LEU A 193 -9.79 -5.09 -5.36
C LEU A 193 -10.57 -5.70 -6.51
N TRP A 194 -11.72 -5.12 -6.84
CA TRP A 194 -12.50 -5.58 -7.99
C TRP A 194 -13.33 -4.48 -8.60
N ASP A 195 -13.59 -4.59 -9.90
CA ASP A 195 -14.46 -3.65 -10.59
C ASP A 195 -15.94 -3.99 -10.41
N SER A 196 -16.82 -3.06 -10.77
CA SER A 196 -18.27 -3.21 -10.59
C SER A 196 -18.89 -4.36 -11.39
N SER A 197 -18.23 -4.82 -12.46
CA SER A 197 -18.68 -5.98 -13.26
C SER A 197 -18.15 -7.32 -12.76
N SER A 198 -17.21 -7.32 -11.81
CA SER A 198 -16.64 -8.53 -11.24
C SER A 198 -17.34 -8.94 -9.95
N GLU A 199 -17.39 -10.24 -9.73
CA GLU A 199 -17.65 -10.78 -8.39
C GLU A 199 -16.48 -10.44 -7.47
N LYS A 200 -16.77 -10.24 -6.18
CA LYS A 200 -15.75 -10.01 -5.17
C LYS A 200 -14.79 -11.22 -5.14
N PRO A 201 -13.46 -11.03 -5.20
CA PRO A 201 -12.50 -12.10 -4.97
C PRO A 201 -12.54 -12.54 -3.50
N GLU A 202 -12.13 -13.77 -3.23
CA GLU A 202 -12.10 -14.33 -1.87
C GLU A 202 -10.66 -14.65 -1.46
N ILE A 203 -10.37 -14.51 -0.16
CA ILE A 203 -9.13 -15.02 0.43
C ILE A 203 -9.36 -16.50 0.70
N THR A 204 -8.60 -17.37 0.04
CA THR A 204 -8.71 -18.82 0.20
C THR A 204 -7.81 -19.34 1.32
N LYS A 205 -7.94 -20.62 1.65
CA LYS A 205 -7.05 -21.27 2.63
C LYS A 205 -5.60 -21.28 2.13
N GLU A 206 -5.41 -21.52 0.85
CA GLU A 206 -4.10 -21.55 0.20
C GLU A 206 -3.45 -20.16 0.21
N ASP A 207 -4.24 -19.09 0.06
CA ASP A 207 -3.72 -17.72 0.22
C ASP A 207 -3.15 -17.49 1.63
N ILE A 208 -3.83 -17.97 2.66
CA ILE A 208 -3.39 -17.86 4.06
C ILE A 208 -2.14 -18.71 4.29
N GLU A 209 -2.12 -19.95 3.82
CA GLU A 209 -0.96 -20.85 3.92
C GLU A 209 0.26 -20.24 3.22
N PHE A 210 0.07 -19.67 2.03
CA PHE A 210 1.10 -18.99 1.28
C PHE A 210 1.65 -17.77 2.03
N MET A 211 0.78 -16.91 2.58
CA MET A 211 1.20 -15.77 3.39
C MET A 211 2.00 -16.19 4.62
N ASN A 212 1.62 -17.30 5.28
CA ASN A 212 2.33 -17.81 6.44
C ASN A 212 3.73 -18.40 6.12
N THR A 213 4.09 -18.57 4.84
CA THR A 213 5.46 -18.97 4.47
C THR A 213 6.47 -17.83 4.61
N PHE A 214 5.97 -16.58 4.65
CA PHE A 214 6.81 -15.41 4.78
C PHE A 214 7.07 -15.10 6.25
N SER A 215 8.32 -14.76 6.56
CA SER A 215 8.69 -14.31 7.90
C SER A 215 8.35 -12.83 8.08
N CYS A 216 7.82 -12.47 9.24
CA CYS A 216 7.65 -11.07 9.63
C CYS A 216 8.86 -10.57 10.36
N TYR A 217 9.34 -9.39 9.95
CA TYR A 217 10.44 -8.73 10.62
C TYR A 217 10.13 -7.25 10.88
N PRO A 218 10.29 -6.78 12.13
CA PRO A 218 10.63 -7.55 13.34
C PRO A 218 9.43 -8.38 13.88
N GLU A 219 9.70 -9.46 14.62
CA GLU A 219 8.68 -10.40 15.16
C GLU A 219 7.68 -9.73 16.13
N ASN A 220 8.04 -8.61 16.74
CA ASN A 220 7.24 -7.89 17.74
C ASN A 220 6.49 -6.69 17.14
N TYR A 221 5.96 -6.84 15.92
CA TYR A 221 5.24 -5.77 15.23
C TYR A 221 4.09 -5.19 16.08
N PRO A 222 4.01 -3.86 16.27
CA PRO A 222 2.88 -3.28 16.96
C PRO A 222 1.62 -3.42 16.11
N SER A 223 0.81 -4.43 16.40
CA SER A 223 -0.48 -4.61 15.73
C SER A 223 -1.53 -3.64 16.29
N ARG A 224 -2.32 -3.04 15.40
CA ARG A 224 -3.50 -2.26 15.77
C ARG A 224 -4.64 -3.14 16.30
N VAL A 225 -4.53 -4.45 16.15
CA VAL A 225 -5.54 -5.41 16.55
C VAL A 225 -4.88 -6.48 17.41
N SER A 226 -5.37 -6.68 18.64
CA SER A 226 -5.00 -7.88 19.38
C SER A 226 -5.58 -9.08 18.64
N LEU A 227 -4.74 -9.82 17.93
CA LEU A 227 -5.07 -11.16 17.45
C LEU A 227 -5.32 -12.01 18.69
N LYS A 228 -6.59 -12.36 18.92
CA LYS A 228 -7.00 -13.31 19.97
C LYS A 228 -7.05 -14.71 19.39
#